data_AF-A0A955M3X4-F1
#
_entry.id   AF-A0A955M3X4-F1
#
_cell.length_a   1.000
_cell.length_b   1.000
_cell.length_c   1.000
_cell.angle_alpha   90.00
_cell.angle_beta   90.00
_cell.angle_gamma   90.00
#
_symmetry.space_group_name_H-M   'P 1'
#
loop_
_entity.id
_entity.type
_entity.pdbx_description
1 polymer ?
#
loop_
_entity_poly.entity_id
_entity_poly.type
_entity_poly.pdbx_seq_one_letter_code
_entity_poly.pdbx_strand_id
1 'polypeptide(L)' 'ELTSTENKITFARQYYNDEVNRLNTSIQSFPDNLIANAFHFEKREFFEIDDPQDRNAPEVKF' A
#
# COMPACT_ATOMS: atom_id res chain seq x y z
N GLU A 1 6.88 23.60 -3.03
CA GLU A 1 7.53 22.41 -2.42
C GLU A 1 6.55 21.41 -1.81
N LEU A 2 5.35 21.83 -1.38
CA LEU A 2 4.29 20.92 -0.90
C LEU A 2 3.82 19.92 -1.98
N THR A 3 3.57 20.37 -3.20
CA THR A 3 3.15 19.52 -4.33
C THR A 3 4.15 18.41 -4.67
N SER A 4 5.46 18.66 -4.49
CA SER A 4 6.51 17.64 -4.67
C SER A 4 6.41 16.55 -3.61
N THR A 5 6.05 16.91 -2.38
CA THR A 5 5.89 15.98 -1.26
C THR A 5 4.59 15.19 -1.39
N GLU A 6 3.49 15.84 -1.77
CA GLU A 6 2.20 15.19 -2.03
C GLU A 6 2.27 14.18 -3.19
N ASN A 7 3.00 14.53 -4.25
CA ASN A 7 3.25 13.61 -5.36
C ASN A 7 4.07 12.39 -4.92
N LYS A 8 5.09 12.58 -4.07
CA LYS A 8 5.88 11.48 -3.50
C LYS A 8 5.04 10.57 -2.60
N ILE A 9 4.19 11.13 -1.76
CA ILE A 9 3.28 10.36 -0.89
C ILE A 9 2.32 9.53 -1.75
N THR A 10 1.75 10.13 -2.79
CA THR A 10 0.84 9.43 -3.71
C THR A 10 1.54 8.31 -4.45
N PHE A 11 2.75 8.54 -4.95
CA PHE A 11 3.56 7.52 -5.61
C PHE A 11 3.95 6.39 -4.66
N ALA A 12 4.41 6.70 -3.44
CA ALA A 12 4.76 5.71 -2.44
C ALA A 12 3.56 4.83 -2.07
N ARG A 13 2.36 5.40 -1.99
CA ARG A 13 1.12 4.66 -1.75
C ARG A 13 0.78 3.72 -2.90
N GLN A 14 0.82 4.22 -4.14
CA GLN A 14 0.58 3.38 -5.32
C GLN A 14 1.56 2.21 -5.36
N TYR A 15 2.85 2.50 -5.18
CA TYR A 15 3.90 1.48 -5.14
C TYR A 15 3.64 0.42 -4.04
N TYR A 16 3.29 0.84 -2.82
CA TYR A 16 2.95 -0.11 -1.76
C TYR A 16 1.76 -1.00 -2.17
N ASN A 17 0.69 -0.39 -2.71
CA ASN A 17 -0.50 -1.13 -3.12
C ASN A 17 -0.19 -2.10 -4.27
N ASP A 18 0.63 -1.72 -5.24
CA ASP A 18 1.03 -2.59 -6.35
C ASP A 18 1.81 -3.81 -5.83
N GLU A 19 2.74 -3.61 -4.89
CA GLU A 19 3.50 -4.69 -4.26
C GLU A 19 2.63 -5.61 -3.41
N VAL A 20 1.69 -5.05 -2.63
CA VAL A 20 0.70 -5.83 -1.86
C VAL A 20 -0.18 -6.64 -2.81
N ASN A 21 -0.64 -6.06 -3.92
CA ASN A 21 -1.44 -6.78 -4.90
C ASN A 21 -0.65 -7.94 -5.52
N ARG A 22 0.62 -7.71 -5.88
CA ARG A 22 1.50 -8.75 -6.44
C ARG A 22 1.71 -9.88 -5.42
N LEU A 23 1.99 -9.54 -4.17
CA LEU A 23 2.14 -10.52 -3.09
C LEU A 23 0.85 -11.33 -2.92
N ASN A 24 -0.27 -10.67 -2.71
CA ASN A 24 -1.56 -11.30 -2.47
C ASN A 24 -1.97 -12.22 -3.63
N THR A 25 -1.71 -11.80 -4.87
CA THR A 25 -1.98 -12.61 -6.06
C THR A 25 -1.04 -13.82 -6.15
N SER A 26 0.25 -13.62 -5.90
CA SER A 26 1.27 -14.69 -5.94
C SER A 26 0.98 -15.76 -4.89
N ILE A 27 0.77 -15.40 -3.62
CA ILE A 27 0.49 -16.37 -2.55
C ILE A 27 -0.83 -17.15 -2.73
N GLN A 28 -1.71 -16.69 -3.63
CA GLN A 28 -2.94 -17.39 -4.00
C GLN A 28 -2.83 -18.20 -5.29
N SER A 29 -1.76 -18.00 -6.07
CA SER A 29 -1.54 -18.65 -7.36
C SER A 29 -0.71 -19.91 -7.21
N PHE A 30 -0.98 -20.92 -8.02
CA PHE A 30 -0.13 -22.12 -8.08
C PHE A 30 1.18 -21.79 -8.85
N PRO A 31 2.37 -22.24 -8.39
CA PRO A 31 2.62 -23.11 -7.23
C PRO A 31 2.90 -22.37 -5.92
N ASP A 32 3.01 -21.04 -5.96
CA ASP A 32 3.40 -20.18 -4.84
C ASP A 32 2.49 -20.34 -3.61
N ASN A 33 1.21 -20.65 -3.80
CA ASN A 33 0.28 -20.93 -2.72
C ASN A 33 0.68 -22.11 -1.82
N LEU A 34 1.40 -23.10 -2.35
CA LEU A 34 1.91 -24.23 -1.56
C LEU A 34 3.04 -23.78 -0.62
N ILE A 35 3.96 -22.98 -1.15
CA ILE A 35 5.06 -22.39 -0.39
C ILE A 35 4.50 -21.38 0.62
N ALA A 36 3.53 -20.57 0.22
CA ALA A 36 2.87 -19.61 1.08
C ALA A 36 2.24 -20.28 2.30
N ASN A 37 1.51 -21.38 2.11
CA ASN A 37 0.95 -22.13 3.23
C ASN A 37 2.04 -22.80 4.09
N ALA A 38 3.10 -23.37 3.49
CA ALA A 38 4.18 -24.02 4.24
C ALA A 38 4.96 -23.04 5.13
N PHE A 39 5.17 -21.81 4.66
CA PHE A 39 5.93 -20.78 5.36
C PHE A 39 5.05 -19.70 6.03
N HIS A 40 3.73 -19.90 6.06
CA HIS A 40 2.75 -18.97 6.66
C HIS A 40 2.82 -17.55 6.08
N PHE A 41 2.98 -17.43 4.76
CA PHE A 41 2.82 -16.14 4.08
C PHE A 41 1.33 -15.81 3.93
N GLU A 42 0.92 -14.75 4.61
CA GLU A 42 -0.46 -14.26 4.62
C GLU A 42 -0.64 -13.05 3.70
N LYS A 43 -1.91 -12.77 3.38
CA LYS A 43 -2.28 -11.57 2.63
C LYS A 43 -1.95 -10.33 3.45
N ARG A 44 -1.53 -9.28 2.75
CA ARG A 44 -1.40 -7.93 3.33
C ARG A 44 -2.56 -7.06 2.90
N GLU A 45 -2.93 -6.13 3.77
CA GLU A 45 -3.96 -5.13 3.48
C GLU A 45 -3.39 -4.02 2.61
N PHE A 46 -4.24 -3.42 1.78
CA PHE A 46 -3.88 -2.25 0.99
C PHE A 46 -3.75 -1.03 1.89
N PHE A 47 -2.88 -0.11 1.51
CA PHE A 47 -2.82 1.20 2.12
C PHE A 47 -3.89 2.08 1.46
N GLU A 48 -5.05 2.11 2.11
CA GLU A 48 -6.17 2.97 1.76
C GLU A 48 -6.19 4.22 2.67
N ILE A 49 -6.72 5.33 2.17
CA ILE A 49 -7.04 6.48 3.02
C ILE A 49 -8.55 6.40 3.23
N ASP A 50 -8.96 6.01 4.43
CA ASP A 50 -10.37 5.84 4.76
C ASP A 50 -11.13 7.18 4.82
N ASP A 51 -10.43 8.28 5.10
CA ASP A 51 -11.01 9.63 5.18
C ASP A 51 -10.37 10.59 4.17
N PRO A 52 -11.13 11.17 3.22
CA PRO A 52 -10.65 12.24 2.34
C PRO A 52 -10.07 13.44 3.10
N GLN A 53 -10.46 13.65 4.36
CA GLN A 53 -9.93 14.71 5.24
C GLN A 53 -8.46 14.51 5.60
N ASP A 54 -7.93 13.28 5.61
CA ASP A 54 -6.52 12.99 5.89
C ASP A 54 -5.58 13.41 4.74
N ARG A 55 -6.15 13.85 3.61
CA ARG A 55 -5.40 14.50 2.53
C ARG A 55 -5.17 16.00 2.79
N ASN A 56 -5.87 16.60 3.75
CA ASN A 56 -5.69 18.02 4.04
C ASN A 56 -4.38 18.23 4.79
N ALA A 57 -3.45 18.97 4.17
CA ALA A 57 -2.24 19.40 4.84
C ALA A 57 -2.62 20.15 6.13
N PRO A 58 -1.98 19.86 7.28
CA PRO A 58 -2.29 20.55 8.53
C PRO A 58 -2.05 22.06 8.36
N GLU A 59 -3.04 22.87 8.71
CA GLU A 59 -2.90 24.34 8.72
C GLU A 59 -1.87 24.74 9.78
N VAL A 60 -0.66 25.08 9.34
CA VAL A 60 0.37 25.61 10.22
C VAL A 60 0.00 27.05 10.58
N LYS A 61 -0.55 27.25 11.79
CA LYS A 61 -0.70 28.59 12.37
C LYS A 61 0.63 29.01 12.99
N PHE A 62 1.21 30.09 12.48
CA PHE A 62 2.33 30.81 13.08
C PHE A 62 1.87 31.65 14.26
#